data_AF-A0A6V6Z2S6-F1
#
_entry.id   AF-A0A6V6Z2S6-F1
#
_cell.length_a   1.000
_cell.length_b   1.000
_cell.length_c   1.000
_cell.angle_alpha   90.00
_cell.angle_beta   90.00
_cell.angle_gamma   90.00
#
_symmetry.space_group_name_H-M   'P 1'
#
loop_
_entity.id
_entity.type
_entity.pdbx_description
1 polymer ?
#
loop_
_entity_poly.entity_id
_entity_poly.type
_entity_poly.pdbx_seq_one_letter_code
_entity_poly.pdbx_strand_id
1 'polypeptide(L)' 'MNRCLITYETCGENLYSEAGLRMLSPYLKTLHSLPFSAEELRLEAASGTIKSAIQGVQPKLSGTFSS' A
#
# COMPACT_ATOMS: atom_id res chain seq x y z
N MET A 1 16.91 14.67 7.81
CA MET A 1 16.02 14.15 8.87
C MET A 1 14.87 13.44 8.21
N ASN A 2 14.80 12.11 8.29
CA ASN A 2 13.71 11.36 7.66
C ASN A 2 12.40 11.62 8.41
N ARG A 3 11.29 11.71 7.67
CA ARG A 3 9.94 11.79 8.23
C ARG A 3 9.27 10.45 8.06
N CYS A 4 8.58 9.99 9.10
CA CYS A 4 7.88 8.73 9.07
C CYS A 4 6.68 8.88 8.13
N LEU A 5 6.54 7.98 7.16
CA LEU A 5 5.42 8.02 6.20
C LEU A 5 4.06 7.74 6.85
N ILE A 6 4.06 7.15 8.05
CA ILE A 6 2.84 6.78 8.78
C ILE A 6 2.35 7.94 9.66
N THR A 7 3.24 8.53 10.47
CA THR A 7 2.88 9.59 11.44
C THR A 7 3.27 11.00 10.99
N TYR A 8 4.04 11.14 9.91
CA TYR A 8 4.63 12.41 9.42
C TYR A 8 5.56 13.13 10.40
N GLU A 9 5.92 12.47 11.50
CA GLU A 9 6.88 12.92 12.50
C GLU A 9 8.31 12.65 12.06
N THR A 10 9.28 13.32 12.68
CA THR A 10 10.70 13.08 12.42
C THR A 10 11.13 11.75 13.03
N CYS A 11 11.65 10.82 12.23
CA CYS A 11 12.03 9.46 12.65
C CYS A 11 13.55 9.19 12.56
N GLY A 12 14.36 10.25 12.46
CA GLY A 12 15.83 10.16 12.51
C GLY A 12 16.40 9.34 11.35
N GLU A 13 17.21 8.33 11.68
CA GLU A 13 17.82 7.38 10.73
C GLU A 13 16.87 6.24 10.31
N ASN A 14 15.80 6.00 11.08
CA ASN A 14 14.85 4.94 10.76
C ASN A 14 13.85 5.39 9.70
N LEU A 15 13.36 4.45 8.89
CA LEU A 15 12.30 4.70 7.91
C LEU A 15 10.92 4.90 8.56
N TYR A 16 10.70 4.27 9.71
CA TYR A 16 9.43 4.29 10.43
C TYR A 16 9.65 4.59 11.91
N SER A 17 8.75 5.36 12.52
CA SER A 17 8.69 5.56 13.96
C SER A 17 8.05 4.34 14.64
N GLU A 18 8.41 4.04 15.88
CA GLU A 18 7.79 2.97 16.66
C GLU A 18 6.28 3.19 16.82
N ALA A 19 5.88 4.45 17.05
CA ALA A 19 4.48 4.86 17.11
C ALA A 19 3.74 4.52 15.81
N GLY A 20 4.34 4.80 14.65
CA GLY A 20 3.77 4.47 13.35
C GLY A 20 3.61 2.97 13.12
N LEU A 21 4.61 2.16 13.51
CA LEU A 21 4.51 0.70 13.38
C LEU A 21 3.39 0.12 14.25
N ARG A 22 3.21 0.66 15.47
CA ARG A 22 2.12 0.25 16.38
C ARG A 22 0.73 0.61 15.85
N MET A 23 0.60 1.64 15.01
CA MET A 23 -0.66 1.96 14.31
C MET A 23 -1.04 0.90 13.27
N LEU A 24 -0.06 0.24 12.65
CA LEU A 24 -0.30 -0.86 11.72
C LEU A 24 -0.62 -2.17 12.47
N SER A 25 0.16 -2.49 13.49
CA SER A 25 -0.10 -3.63 14.37
C SER A 25 0.66 -3.48 15.71
N PRO A 26 0.04 -3.82 16.86
CA PRO A 26 0.65 -3.65 18.18
C PRO A 26 2.00 -4.37 18.39
N TYR A 27 2.24 -5.44 17.62
CA TYR A 27 3.43 -6.29 17.74
C TYR A 27 4.43 -6.08 16.60
N LEU A 28 4.16 -5.16 15.67
CA LEU A 28 5.02 -4.91 14.53
C LEU A 28 6.24 -4.09 14.96
N LYS A 29 7.41 -4.72 14.96
CA LYS A 29 8.68 -4.09 15.36
C LYS A 29 9.46 -3.52 14.19
N THR A 30 9.34 -4.12 13.02
CA THR A 30 10.08 -3.74 11.82
C THR A 30 9.21 -3.95 10.58
N LEU A 31 9.42 -3.09 9.58
CA LEU A 31 8.84 -3.24 8.25
C LEU A 31 9.99 -3.41 7.26
N HIS A 32 10.02 -4.53 6.57
CA HIS A 32 11.03 -4.78 5.55
C HIS A 32 10.52 -4.29 4.20
N SER A 33 11.42 -3.70 3.41
CA SER A 33 11.12 -3.39 2.02
C SER A 33 10.87 -4.68 1.26
N LEU A 34 9.83 -4.68 0.43
CA LEU A 34 9.59 -5.75 -0.53
C LEU A 34 10.82 -5.88 -1.45
N PRO A 35 11.36 -7.10 -1.66
CA PRO A 35 12.56 -7.32 -2.46
C PRO A 35 12.22 -7.33 -3.96
N PHE A 36 11.37 -6.40 -4.40
CA PHE A 36 10.92 -6.29 -5.78
C PHE A 36 11.15 -4.87 -6.27
N SER A 37 11.61 -4.73 -7.50
CA SER A 37 11.56 -3.46 -8.20
C SER A 37 10.11 -3.06 -8.49
N ALA A 38 9.91 -1.78 -8.78
CA ALA A 38 8.59 -1.28 -9.16
C ALA A 38 8.06 -1.96 -10.43
N GLU A 39 8.93 -2.41 -11.33
CA GLU A 39 8.52 -3.11 -12.56
C GLU A 39 8.04 -4.54 -12.26
N GLU A 40 8.82 -5.29 -11.48
CA GLU A 40 8.47 -6.66 -11.07
C GLU A 40 7.18 -6.68 -10.26
N LEU A 41 6.98 -5.71 -9.37
CA LEU A 41 5.74 -5.62 -8.57
C LEU A 41 4.51 -5.37 -9.46
N ARG A 42 4.63 -4.59 -10.54
CA ARG A 42 3.53 -4.39 -11.49
C ARG A 42 3.21 -5.66 -12.27
N LEU A 43 4.24 -6.40 -12.69
CA LEU A 43 4.07 -7.69 -13.37
C LEU A 43 3.40 -8.71 -12.45
N GLU A 44 3.81 -8.78 -11.18
CA GLU A 44 3.24 -9.71 -10.21
C GLU A 44 1.84 -9.29 -9.74
N ALA A 45 1.57 -7.99 -9.61
CA ALA A 45 0.22 -7.50 -9.37
C ALA A 45 -0.71 -7.86 -10.54
N ALA A 46 -0.25 -7.65 -11.79
CA ALA A 46 -1.01 -8.03 -12.98
C ALA A 46 -1.25 -9.55 -13.05
N SER A 47 -0.27 -10.37 -12.65
CA SER A 47 -0.40 -11.84 -12.61
C SER A 47 -1.36 -12.30 -11.50
N GLY A 48 -1.35 -11.65 -10.33
CA GLY A 48 -2.18 -11.97 -9.16
C GLY A 48 -3.63 -11.48 -9.23
N THR A 49 -3.92 -10.44 -10.03
CA THR A 49 -5.28 -9.88 -10.16
C THR A 49 -6.23 -10.82 -10.89
N ILE A 50 -5.72 -11.67 -11.80
CA ILE A 50 -6.53 -12.67 -12.51
C ILE A 50 -7.02 -13.77 -11.56
N LYS A 51 -6.22 -14.14 -10.54
CA LYS A 51 -6.59 -15.16 -9.54
C LYS A 51 -7.38 -14.59 -8.36
N SER A 52 -7.15 -13.33 -8.01
CA SER A 52 -7.88 -12.62 -6.94
C SER A 52 -9.01 -11.78 -7.54
N ALA A 53 -9.86 -12.38 -8.37
CA ALA A 53 -11.10 -11.76 -8.76
C ALA A 53 -12.03 -11.76 -7.53
N ILE A 54 -12.05 -10.64 -6.80
CA ILE A 54 -13.07 -10.40 -5.78
C ILE A 54 -14.41 -10.33 -6.53
N GLN A 55 -15.16 -11.44 -6.50
CA GLN A 55 -16.47 -11.53 -7.11
C GLN A 55 -17.38 -10.48 -6.48
N GLY A 56 -17.75 -9.45 -7.26
CA GLY A 56 -18.71 -8.43 -6.83
C GLY A 56 -18.25 -6.97 -6.88
N VAL A 57 -17.04 -6.66 -7.35
CA VAL A 57 -16.69 -5.26 -7.70
C VAL A 57 -17.50 -4.88 -8.94
N GLN A 58 -18.70 -4.34 -8.73
CA GLN A 58 -19.50 -3.73 -9.78
C GLN A 58 -18.74 -2.50 -10.32
N PRO A 59 -18.36 -2.47 -11.61
CA PRO A 59 -18.02 -1.22 -12.26
C PRO A 59 -19.31 -0.38 -12.33
N LYS A 60 -19.42 0.63 -11.48
CA LYS A 60 -20.53 1.59 -11.54
C LYS A 60 -20.28 2.50 -12.76
N LEU A 61 -20.88 2.17 -13.90
CA LEU A 61 -21.00 3.07 -15.04
C LEU A 61 -22.45 3.55 -15.12
N SER A 62 -22.76 4.66 -14.46
CA SER A 62 -23.99 5.42 -14.70
C SER A 62 -23.71 6.46 -15.79
N GLY A 63 -24.50 6.42 -16.87
CA GLY A 63 -24.23 7.11 -18.14
C GLY A 63 -24.35 8.63 -18.13
N THR A 64 -23.83 9.25 -19.19
CA THR A 64 -23.99 10.68 -19.50
C THR A 64 -25.15 10.88 -20.48
N PHE A 65 -26.09 11.75 -20.12
CA PHE A 65 -27.14 12.24 -21.01
C PHE A 65 -26.54 13.28 -21.97
N SER A 66 -26.70 13.10 -23.28
CA SER A 66 -26.37 14.09 -24.30
C SER A 66 -27.64 14.84 -24.72
N SER A 67 -27.58 16.19 -24.69
CA SER A 67 -28.61 17.12 -25.17
C SER A 67 -28.99 16.94 -26.63
#